data_AF-A0A1G8B411-F1
#
_entry.id   AF-A0A1G8B411-F1
#
_cell.length_a   1.000
_cell.length_b   1.000
_cell.length_c   1.000
_cell.angle_alpha   90.00
_cell.angle_beta   90.00
_cell.angle_gamma   90.00
#
_symmetry.space_group_name_H-M   'P 1'
#
loop_
_entity.id
_entity.type
_entity.pdbx_description
1 polymer ?
#
loop_
_entity_poly.entity_id
_entity_poly.type
_entity_poly.pdbx_seq_one_letter_code
_entity_poly.pdbx_strand_id
1 'polypeptide(L)'
;MIKRLILISFVTVLMAGCQSLKPQAEKAVDVMAKATYVDEMIKSGAVLDSLFDSDLSQEEIEIINKSLLAYNDFTGKWGKIIVKNPLEAVSHTSLIISEYNVLRIRYAEIERIATTHWTRYPEDSQFLLLEYQRQAKSLDDLVMSLLSQSKTNTALLAIQRMAVVAGQIALKLI
;
A
#
# COMPACT_ATOMS: atom_id res chain seq x y z
N MET A 1 -40.11 27.17 40.06
CA MET A 1 -38.78 27.32 39.41
C MET A 1 -38.29 25.98 38.84
N ILE A 2 -38.99 25.38 37.87
CA ILE A 2 -38.66 24.02 37.36
C ILE A 2 -38.45 24.00 35.82
N LYS A 3 -38.72 25.10 35.11
CA LYS A 3 -38.68 25.13 33.63
C LYS A 3 -37.34 25.54 32.99
N ARG A 4 -36.28 25.82 33.77
CA ARG A 4 -34.99 26.31 33.24
C ARG A 4 -33.84 25.31 33.27
N LEU A 5 -34.03 24.11 33.83
CA LEU A 5 -32.96 23.11 34.02
C LEU A 5 -32.92 22.02 32.95
N ILE A 6 -33.90 21.94 32.05
CA ILE A 6 -33.98 20.86 31.04
C ILE A 6 -33.21 21.21 29.74
N LEU A 7 -32.92 22.49 29.47
CA LEU A 7 -32.30 22.91 28.21
C LEU A 7 -30.76 22.72 28.17
N ILE A 8 -30.11 22.49 29.32
CA ILE A 8 -28.64 22.39 29.40
C ILE A 8 -28.18 20.92 29.25
N SER A 9 -29.07 19.94 29.43
CA SER A 9 -28.74 18.51 29.35
C SER A 9 -28.60 17.98 27.91
N PHE A 10 -29.13 18.67 26.90
CA PHE A 10 -29.13 18.18 25.52
C PHE A 10 -27.92 18.64 24.67
N VAL A 11 -27.11 19.57 25.19
CA VAL A 11 -25.95 20.13 24.46
C VAL A 11 -24.64 19.38 24.78
N THR A 12 -24.57 18.67 25.91
CA THR A 12 -23.35 17.97 26.33
C THR A 12 -23.14 16.60 25.70
N VAL A 13 -24.17 16.00 25.08
CA VAL A 13 -24.06 14.69 24.41
C VAL A 13 -23.45 14.80 22.99
N LEU A 14 -23.48 15.97 22.36
CA LEU A 14 -22.91 16.18 21.02
C LEU A 14 -21.39 16.45 21.01
N MET A 15 -20.76 16.71 22.16
CA MET A 15 -19.31 16.98 22.22
C MET A 15 -18.44 15.79 22.66
N ALA A 16 -19.05 14.69 23.10
CA ALA A 16 -18.30 13.47 23.48
C ALA A 16 -17.96 12.53 22.30
N GLY A 17 -18.26 12.93 21.06
CA GLY A 17 -18.08 12.09 19.86
C GLY A 17 -16.81 12.33 19.03
N CYS A 18 -15.98 13.33 19.36
CA CYS A 18 -14.90 13.77 18.46
C CYS A 18 -13.45 13.39 18.87
N GLN A 19 -13.24 12.64 19.95
CA GLN A 19 -11.88 12.35 20.45
C GLN A 19 -11.29 10.98 20.06
N SER A 20 -12.00 10.14 19.33
CA SER A 20 -11.51 8.78 18.98
C SER A 20 -10.91 8.65 17.56
N LEU A 21 -11.05 9.65 16.69
CA LEU A 21 -10.64 9.53 15.27
C LEU A 21 -9.21 10.02 14.96
N LYS A 22 -8.49 10.60 15.93
CA LYS A 22 -7.15 11.18 15.71
C LYS A 22 -6.02 10.16 15.43
N PRO A 23 -5.93 8.99 16.12
CA PRO A 23 -4.78 8.11 15.94
C PRO A 23 -4.71 7.46 14.54
N GLN A 24 -5.85 7.29 13.88
CA GLN A 24 -5.93 6.67 12.56
C GLN A 24 -5.68 7.68 11.43
N ALA A 25 -6.11 8.93 11.60
CA ALA A 25 -5.86 10.00 10.64
C ALA A 25 -4.39 10.43 10.64
N GLU A 26 -3.74 10.52 11.81
CA GLU A 26 -2.31 10.79 11.91
C GLU A 26 -1.46 9.67 11.31
N LYS A 27 -1.82 8.40 11.55
CA LYS A 27 -1.18 7.26 10.87
C LYS A 27 -1.38 7.29 9.36
N ALA A 28 -2.57 7.65 8.88
CA ALA A 28 -2.84 7.77 7.45
C ALA A 28 -2.00 8.89 6.81
N VAL A 29 -1.88 10.05 7.47
CA VAL A 29 -1.07 11.20 7.02
C VAL A 29 0.43 10.88 7.06
N ASP A 30 0.92 10.19 8.09
CA ASP A 30 2.32 9.76 8.19
C ASP A 30 2.67 8.71 7.12
N VAL A 31 1.73 7.81 6.81
CA VAL A 31 1.81 6.88 5.67
C VAL A 31 1.72 7.63 4.32
N MET A 32 1.01 8.77 4.24
CA MET A 32 0.98 9.63 3.03
C MET A 32 2.30 10.36 2.80
N ALA A 33 2.95 10.85 3.86
CA ALA A 33 4.23 11.52 3.78
C ALA A 33 5.35 10.55 3.36
N LYS A 34 5.40 9.35 3.96
CA LYS A 34 6.36 8.30 3.59
C LYS A 34 6.20 7.82 2.15
N ALA A 35 4.96 7.66 1.66
CA ALA A 35 4.71 7.27 0.28
C ALA A 35 5.15 8.33 -0.75
N THR A 36 5.12 9.61 -0.40
CA THR A 36 5.59 10.70 -1.27
C THR A 36 7.12 10.73 -1.39
N TYR A 37 7.82 10.46 -0.27
CA TYR A 37 9.27 10.28 -0.26
C TYR A 37 9.72 9.08 -1.11
N VAL A 38 8.93 8.00 -1.11
CA VAL A 38 9.17 6.79 -1.90
C VAL A 38 8.97 7.03 -3.40
N ASP A 39 7.97 7.82 -3.81
CA ASP A 39 7.76 8.23 -5.21
C ASP A 39 8.91 9.11 -5.75
N GLU A 40 9.53 9.93 -4.89
CA GLU A 40 10.73 10.71 -5.23
C GLU A 40 11.98 9.82 -5.36
N MET A 41 12.14 8.78 -4.54
CA MET A 41 13.25 7.81 -4.68
C MET A 41 13.14 6.94 -5.95
N ILE A 42 11.91 6.64 -6.39
CA ILE A 42 11.66 5.94 -7.67
C ILE A 42 12.00 6.84 -8.85
N LYS A 43 11.65 8.13 -8.78
CA LYS A 43 11.95 9.12 -9.83
C LYS A 43 13.42 9.53 -9.88
N SER A 44 14.15 9.45 -8.77
CA SER A 44 15.55 9.86 -8.70
C SER A 44 16.53 8.83 -9.28
N GLY A 45 16.06 7.64 -9.67
CA GLY A 45 16.93 6.57 -10.16
C GLY A 45 17.84 6.00 -9.07
N ALA A 46 17.60 6.32 -7.80
CA ALA A 46 18.31 5.76 -6.65
C ALA A 46 17.84 4.35 -6.31
N VAL A 47 17.72 3.48 -7.32
CA VAL A 47 17.75 2.03 -7.12
C VAL A 47 19.19 1.62 -7.43
N LEU A 48 20.10 2.11 -6.60
CA LEU A 48 21.49 1.67 -6.62
C LEU A 48 21.55 0.41 -5.75
N ASP A 49 22.09 -0.63 -6.38
CA ASP A 49 22.33 -2.00 -5.94
C ASP A 49 21.07 -2.90 -5.89
N SER A 50 20.89 -3.67 -6.97
CA SER A 50 20.11 -4.92 -6.99
C SER A 50 20.64 -5.84 -5.91
N LEU A 51 19.78 -6.55 -5.16
CA LEU A 51 20.23 -7.49 -4.13
C LEU A 51 20.72 -8.82 -4.72
N PHE A 52 21.18 -8.79 -5.98
CA PHE A 52 21.55 -9.94 -6.79
C PHE A 52 22.39 -10.92 -5.97
N ASP A 53 21.76 -12.01 -5.56
CA ASP A 53 22.44 -13.21 -5.15
C ASP A 53 22.31 -14.22 -6.31
N SER A 54 23.41 -14.89 -6.63
CA SER A 54 23.64 -15.62 -7.89
C SER A 54 22.89 -16.94 -8.03
N ASP A 55 21.91 -17.21 -7.15
CA ASP A 55 21.38 -18.54 -6.89
C ASP A 55 19.86 -18.68 -7.08
N LEU A 56 19.16 -17.63 -7.51
CA LEU A 56 17.77 -17.76 -7.90
C LEU A 56 17.65 -18.70 -9.11
N SER A 57 16.73 -19.65 -9.03
CA SER A 57 16.41 -20.49 -10.18
C SER A 57 15.80 -19.65 -11.31
N GLN A 58 15.95 -20.12 -12.54
CA GLN A 58 15.35 -19.46 -13.70
C GLN A 58 13.83 -19.29 -13.55
N GLU A 59 13.16 -20.26 -12.91
CA GLU A 59 11.73 -20.19 -12.61
C GLU A 59 11.41 -19.05 -11.63
N GLU A 60 12.20 -18.89 -10.57
CA GLU A 60 12.02 -17.79 -9.59
C GLU A 60 12.27 -16.42 -10.24
N ILE A 61 13.30 -16.31 -11.08
CA ILE A 61 13.58 -15.10 -11.87
C ILE A 61 12.40 -14.76 -12.77
N GLU A 62 11.81 -15.75 -13.45
CA GLU A 62 10.62 -15.54 -14.26
C GLU A 62 9.40 -15.08 -13.44
N ILE A 63 9.20 -15.64 -12.25
CA ILE A 63 8.12 -15.25 -11.35
C ILE A 63 8.30 -13.79 -10.91
N ILE A 64 9.52 -13.41 -10.51
CA ILE A 64 9.81 -12.02 -10.10
C ILE A 64 9.59 -11.06 -11.28
N ASN A 65 10.09 -11.40 -12.47
CA ASN A 65 9.90 -10.57 -13.67
C ASN A 65 8.42 -10.42 -14.06
N LYS A 66 7.65 -11.51 -14.06
CA LYS A 66 6.20 -11.48 -14.32
C LYS A 66 5.47 -10.62 -13.28
N SER A 67 5.90 -10.69 -12.02
CA SER A 67 5.34 -9.88 -10.93
C SER A 67 5.65 -8.41 -11.11
N LEU A 68 6.92 -8.07 -11.40
CA LEU A 68 7.36 -6.70 -11.67
C LEU A 68 6.62 -6.09 -12.85
N LEU A 69 6.45 -6.85 -13.94
CA LEU A 69 5.67 -6.41 -15.10
C LEU A 69 4.22 -6.12 -14.70
N ALA A 70 3.58 -6.99 -13.90
CA ALA A 70 2.20 -6.77 -13.45
C ALA A 70 2.06 -5.49 -12.59
N TYR A 71 3.02 -5.20 -11.71
CA TYR A 71 3.02 -3.96 -10.93
C TYR A 71 3.23 -2.73 -11.82
N ASN A 72 4.15 -2.80 -12.78
CA ASN A 72 4.41 -1.71 -13.73
C ASN A 72 3.22 -1.44 -14.65
N ASP A 73 2.58 -2.48 -15.17
CA ASP A 73 1.38 -2.37 -16.00
C ASP A 73 0.22 -1.76 -15.22
N PHE A 74 -0.01 -2.23 -13.98
CA PHE A 74 -1.05 -1.67 -13.12
C PHE A 74 -0.79 -0.19 -12.80
N THR A 75 0.43 0.15 -12.38
CA THR A 75 0.78 1.54 -12.02
C THR A 75 0.78 2.45 -13.25
N GLY A 76 1.21 1.97 -14.41
CA GLY A 76 1.15 2.69 -15.68
C GLY A 76 -0.28 2.96 -16.14
N LYS A 77 -1.15 1.94 -16.04
CA LYS A 77 -2.56 2.01 -16.43
C LYS A 77 -3.40 2.85 -15.46
N TRP A 78 -3.32 2.56 -14.16
CA TRP A 78 -4.23 3.12 -13.16
C TRP A 78 -3.61 4.21 -12.29
N GLY A 79 -2.29 4.23 -12.11
CA GLY A 79 -1.65 5.10 -11.13
C GLY A 79 -1.95 6.58 -11.37
N LYS A 80 -1.87 7.04 -12.63
CA LYS A 80 -2.23 8.42 -12.98
C LYS A 80 -3.72 8.71 -12.78
N ILE A 81 -4.59 7.77 -13.14
CA ILE A 81 -6.05 7.92 -13.01
C ILE A 81 -6.43 8.03 -11.53
N ILE A 82 -5.94 7.10 -10.69
CA ILE A 82 -6.19 7.07 -9.25
C ILE A 82 -5.72 8.35 -8.56
N VAL A 83 -4.52 8.84 -8.89
CA VAL A 83 -3.91 9.99 -8.20
C VAL A 83 -4.45 11.33 -8.72
N LYS A 84 -4.61 11.48 -10.04
CA LYS A 84 -4.92 12.77 -10.68
C LYS A 84 -6.39 12.95 -11.03
N ASN A 85 -7.13 11.86 -11.23
CA ASN A 85 -8.56 11.90 -11.56
C ASN A 85 -9.36 10.88 -10.72
N PRO A 86 -9.50 11.11 -9.41
CA PRO A 86 -10.15 10.15 -8.51
C PRO A 86 -11.61 9.88 -8.86
N LEU A 87 -12.32 10.82 -9.51
CA LEU A 87 -13.70 10.60 -9.97
C LEU A 87 -13.77 9.59 -11.13
N GLU A 88 -12.83 9.67 -12.07
CA GLU A 88 -12.68 8.66 -13.12
C GLU A 88 -12.23 7.32 -12.53
N ALA A 89 -11.34 7.31 -11.55
CA ALA A 89 -10.93 6.07 -10.89
C ALA A 89 -12.12 5.31 -10.28
N VAL A 90 -13.11 6.01 -9.72
CA VAL A 90 -14.32 5.41 -9.15
C VAL A 90 -15.15 4.67 -10.18
N SER A 91 -15.29 5.19 -11.40
CA SER A 91 -16.06 4.51 -12.46
C SER A 91 -15.44 3.18 -12.86
N HIS A 92 -14.15 2.98 -12.60
CA HIS A 92 -13.40 1.76 -12.86
C HIS A 92 -13.15 0.89 -11.62
N THR A 93 -13.77 1.20 -10.47
CA THR A 93 -13.50 0.53 -9.18
C THR A 93 -13.50 -1.00 -9.28
N SER A 94 -14.52 -1.60 -9.90
CA SER A 94 -14.63 -3.05 -10.00
C SER A 94 -13.45 -3.67 -10.75
N LEU A 95 -13.01 -3.04 -11.84
CA LEU A 95 -11.88 -3.50 -12.63
C LEU A 95 -10.56 -3.30 -11.87
N ILE A 96 -10.38 -2.15 -11.22
CA ILE A 96 -9.19 -1.86 -10.42
C ILE A 96 -9.05 -2.87 -9.27
N ILE A 97 -10.14 -3.21 -8.56
CA ILE A 97 -10.13 -4.22 -7.49
C ILE A 97 -9.80 -5.61 -8.05
N SER A 98 -10.36 -5.96 -9.21
CA SER A 98 -10.06 -7.23 -9.87
C SER A 98 -8.57 -7.36 -10.22
N GLU A 99 -7.98 -6.32 -10.80
CA GLU A 99 -6.55 -6.29 -11.12
C GLU A 99 -5.69 -6.24 -9.86
N TYR A 100 -6.13 -5.55 -8.81
CA TYR A 100 -5.47 -5.56 -7.50
C TYR A 100 -5.40 -6.97 -6.90
N ASN A 101 -6.46 -7.78 -7.03
CA ASN A 101 -6.42 -9.17 -6.54
C ASN A 101 -5.33 -10.00 -7.26
N VAL A 102 -5.06 -9.73 -8.53
CA VAL A 102 -3.93 -10.34 -9.26
C VAL A 102 -2.60 -9.88 -8.64
N LEU A 103 -2.46 -8.60 -8.32
CA LEU A 103 -1.26 -8.07 -7.67
C LEU A 103 -0.99 -8.70 -6.29
N ARG A 104 -2.05 -9.02 -5.53
CA ARG A 104 -1.93 -9.73 -4.24
C ARG A 104 -1.40 -11.15 -4.42
N ILE A 105 -1.83 -11.86 -5.47
CA ILE A 105 -1.31 -13.19 -5.80
C ILE A 105 0.18 -13.09 -6.15
N ARG A 106 0.57 -12.12 -6.99
CA ARG A 106 1.98 -11.86 -7.32
C ARG A 106 2.81 -11.50 -6.09
N TYR A 107 2.23 -10.75 -5.17
CA TYR A 107 2.91 -10.37 -3.92
C TYR A 107 3.22 -11.60 -3.06
N ALA A 108 2.27 -12.53 -2.93
CA ALA A 108 2.49 -13.77 -2.21
C ALA A 108 3.58 -14.64 -2.87
N GLU A 109 3.65 -14.66 -4.20
CA GLU A 109 4.70 -15.38 -4.94
C GLU A 109 6.10 -14.81 -4.65
N ILE A 110 6.28 -13.49 -4.72
CA ILE A 110 7.57 -12.85 -4.42
C ILE A 110 7.92 -12.93 -2.93
N GLU A 111 6.94 -12.87 -2.02
CA GLU A 111 7.16 -13.00 -0.58
C GLU A 111 7.67 -14.41 -0.23
N ARG A 112 7.14 -15.45 -0.90
CA ARG A 112 7.63 -16.82 -0.77
C ARG A 112 9.09 -16.95 -1.18
N ILE A 113 9.48 -16.34 -2.31
CA ILE A 113 10.86 -16.35 -2.80
C ILE A 113 11.78 -15.59 -1.83
N ALA A 114 11.38 -14.38 -1.42
CA ALA A 114 12.10 -13.58 -0.42
C ALA A 114 12.31 -14.36 0.89
N THR A 115 11.30 -15.06 1.37
CA THR A 115 11.40 -15.83 2.62
C THR A 115 12.33 -17.04 2.46
N THR A 116 12.28 -17.71 1.31
CA THR A 116 13.08 -18.92 1.01
C THR A 116 14.57 -18.62 0.99
N HIS A 117 14.95 -17.48 0.41
CA HIS A 117 16.35 -17.06 0.29
C HIS A 117 16.77 -16.02 1.35
N TRP A 118 15.96 -15.84 2.41
CA TRP A 118 16.13 -14.73 3.38
C TRP A 118 17.54 -14.60 3.93
N THR A 119 18.13 -15.71 4.37
CA THR A 119 19.46 -15.75 5.01
C THR A 119 20.61 -15.45 4.04
N ARG A 120 20.31 -15.38 2.74
CA ARG A 120 21.31 -15.15 1.69
C ARG A 120 21.44 -13.68 1.30
N TYR A 121 20.38 -12.90 1.53
CA TYR A 121 20.46 -11.46 1.30
C TYR A 121 21.43 -10.81 2.29
N PRO A 122 22.19 -9.78 1.89
CA PRO A 122 22.97 -8.96 2.82
C PRO A 122 22.10 -8.38 3.93
N GLU A 123 22.66 -8.13 5.12
CA GLU A 123 21.88 -7.65 6.28
C GLU A 123 21.13 -6.32 6.00
N ASP A 124 21.78 -5.37 5.34
CA ASP A 124 21.16 -4.10 4.94
C ASP A 124 19.94 -4.33 4.02
N SER A 125 20.05 -5.32 3.15
CA SER A 125 19.04 -5.73 2.20
C SER A 125 17.87 -6.43 2.88
N GLN A 126 18.14 -7.29 3.86
CA GLN A 126 17.12 -7.90 4.72
C GLN A 126 16.34 -6.83 5.49
N PHE A 127 17.03 -5.82 6.05
CA PHE A 127 16.37 -4.72 6.77
C PHE A 127 15.42 -3.94 5.84
N LEU A 128 15.89 -3.61 4.63
CA LEU A 128 15.09 -2.89 3.64
C LEU A 128 13.89 -3.73 3.16
N LEU A 129 14.10 -5.01 2.84
CA LEU A 129 13.04 -5.92 2.42
C LEU A 129 11.98 -6.09 3.52
N LEU A 130 12.40 -6.24 4.78
CA LEU A 130 11.48 -6.35 5.92
C LEU A 130 10.60 -5.10 6.04
N GLU A 131 11.19 -3.92 5.86
CA GLU A 131 10.45 -2.67 5.91
C GLU A 131 9.42 -2.57 4.79
N TYR A 132 9.80 -2.93 3.55
CA TYR A 132 8.86 -2.95 2.43
C TYR A 132 7.76 -4.00 2.62
N GLN A 133 8.07 -5.22 3.07
CA GLN A 133 7.08 -6.25 3.36
C GLN A 133 6.08 -5.79 4.42
N ARG A 134 6.56 -5.13 5.49
CA ARG A 134 5.69 -4.54 6.52
C ARG A 134 4.76 -3.47 5.96
N GLN A 135 5.29 -2.60 5.08
CA GLN A 135 4.49 -1.57 4.42
C GLN A 135 3.45 -2.17 3.47
N ALA A 136 3.85 -3.13 2.64
CA ALA A 136 2.97 -3.84 1.73
C ALA A 136 1.81 -4.51 2.47
N LYS A 137 2.11 -5.26 3.54
CA LYS A 137 1.10 -5.86 4.41
C LYS A 137 0.16 -4.83 5.03
N SER A 138 0.71 -3.75 5.61
CA SER A 138 -0.10 -2.70 6.21
C SER A 138 -1.01 -2.02 5.19
N LEU A 139 -0.57 -1.87 3.95
CA LEU A 139 -1.37 -1.30 2.88
C LEU A 139 -2.47 -2.28 2.42
N ASP A 140 -2.18 -3.58 2.30
CA ASP A 140 -3.20 -4.58 1.97
C ASP A 140 -4.30 -4.65 3.04
N ASP A 141 -3.91 -4.72 4.31
CA ASP A 141 -4.84 -4.71 5.44
C ASP A 141 -5.71 -3.43 5.44
N LEU A 142 -5.10 -2.28 5.10
CA LEU A 142 -5.80 -1.00 4.95
C LEU A 142 -6.78 -1.02 3.77
N VAL A 143 -6.40 -1.56 2.61
CA VAL A 143 -7.30 -1.70 1.45
C VAL A 143 -8.53 -2.49 1.84
N MET A 144 -8.36 -3.67 2.45
CA MET A 144 -9.48 -4.52 2.85
C MET A 144 -10.41 -3.79 3.84
N SER A 145 -9.82 -3.10 4.82
CA SER A 145 -10.56 -2.28 5.79
C SER A 145 -11.36 -1.16 5.11
N LEU A 146 -10.75 -0.41 4.19
CA LEU A 146 -11.40 0.70 3.49
C LEU A 146 -12.51 0.24 2.54
N LEU A 147 -12.31 -0.89 1.84
CA LEU A 147 -13.33 -1.49 0.98
C LEU A 147 -14.55 -1.92 1.80
N SER A 148 -14.34 -2.55 2.97
CA SER A 148 -15.45 -2.93 3.86
C SER A 148 -16.23 -1.73 4.41
N GLN A 149 -15.57 -0.57 4.55
CA GLN A 149 -16.16 0.69 4.98
C GLN A 149 -16.73 1.53 3.84
N SER A 150 -16.76 1.01 2.60
CA SER A 150 -17.18 1.75 1.40
C SER A 150 -16.39 3.05 1.15
N LYS A 151 -15.14 3.13 1.66
CA LYS A 151 -14.23 4.26 1.44
C LYS A 151 -13.42 4.07 0.15
N THR A 152 -14.13 3.94 -0.96
CA THR A 152 -13.57 3.52 -2.26
C THR A 152 -12.38 4.37 -2.71
N ASN A 153 -12.50 5.70 -2.73
CA ASN A 153 -11.40 6.57 -3.19
C ASN A 153 -10.10 6.34 -2.42
N THR A 154 -10.20 6.23 -1.09
CA THR A 154 -9.05 5.99 -0.22
C THR A 154 -8.51 4.58 -0.43
N ALA A 155 -9.38 3.60 -0.66
CA ALA A 155 -8.96 2.23 -0.99
C ALA A 155 -8.17 2.19 -2.31
N LEU A 156 -8.62 2.90 -3.35
CA LEU A 156 -7.92 2.96 -4.64
C LEU A 156 -6.53 3.59 -4.49
N LEU A 157 -6.39 4.65 -3.68
CA LEU A 157 -5.08 5.23 -3.36
C LEU A 157 -4.17 4.25 -2.62
N ALA A 158 -4.71 3.50 -1.65
CA ALA A 158 -3.95 2.49 -0.92
C ALA A 158 -3.53 1.32 -1.83
N ILE A 159 -4.39 0.91 -2.77
CA ILE A 159 -4.09 -0.08 -3.81
C ILE A 159 -2.92 0.39 -4.68
N GLN A 160 -2.96 1.64 -5.18
CA GLN A 160 -1.88 2.19 -6.00
C GLN A 160 -0.54 2.18 -5.25
N ARG A 161 -0.54 2.54 -3.96
CA ARG A 161 0.67 2.52 -3.13
C ARG A 161 1.18 1.12 -2.86
N MET A 162 0.28 0.17 -2.62
CA MET A 162 0.65 -1.23 -2.47
C MET A 162 1.34 -1.74 -3.74
N ALA A 163 0.77 -1.46 -4.92
CA ALA A 163 1.37 -1.85 -6.19
C ALA A 163 2.81 -1.31 -6.35
N VAL A 164 3.06 -0.07 -5.92
CA VAL A 164 4.41 0.54 -5.93
C VAL A 164 5.35 -0.20 -4.98
N VAL A 165 4.98 -0.38 -3.71
CA VAL A 165 5.83 -1.04 -2.71
C VAL A 165 6.13 -2.49 -3.10
N ALA A 166 5.13 -3.23 -3.58
CA ALA A 166 5.32 -4.59 -4.05
C ALA A 166 6.23 -4.67 -5.27
N GLY A 167 6.16 -3.69 -6.19
CA GLY A 167 7.10 -3.54 -7.29
C GLY A 167 8.54 -3.30 -6.82
N GLN A 168 8.74 -2.55 -5.73
CA GLN A 168 10.06 -2.34 -5.14
C GLN A 168 10.64 -3.61 -4.52
N ILE A 169 9.80 -4.42 -3.87
CA ILE A 169 10.21 -5.74 -3.36
C ILE A 169 10.66 -6.60 -4.54
N ALA A 170 9.83 -6.71 -5.59
CA ALA A 170 10.19 -7.48 -6.78
C ALA A 170 11.51 -7.00 -7.42
N LEU A 171 11.67 -5.68 -7.59
CA LEU A 171 12.89 -5.08 -8.15
C LEU A 171 14.13 -5.33 -7.28
N LYS A 172 13.97 -5.44 -5.96
CA LYS A 172 15.08 -5.74 -5.06
C LYS A 172 15.48 -7.21 -5.09
N LEU A 173 14.61 -8.11 -5.52
CA LEU A 173 14.93 -9.54 -5.65
C LEU A 173 15.65 -9.89 -6.97
N ILE A 174 15.78 -8.94 -7.89
CA ILE A 174 16.55 -9.04 -9.15
C ILE A 174 17.57 -7.91 -9.23
#